data_AF-A0A432WTK5-F1
#
_entry.id   AF-A0A432WTK5-F1
#
_cell.length_a   1.000
_cell.length_b   1.000
_cell.length_c   1.000
_cell.angle_alpha   90.00
_cell.angle_beta   90.00
_cell.angle_gamma   90.00
#
_symmetry.space_group_name_H-M   'P 1'
#
loop_
_entity.id
_entity.type
_entity.pdbx_description
1 polymer ?
#
loop_
_entity_poly.entity_id
_entity_poly.type
_entity_poly.pdbx_seq_one_letter_code
_entity_poly.pdbx_strand_id
1 'polypeptide(L)'
;MKDIYEDKDADNSKRTKVTLRDSAHRDKALSLDISNELSTLVDALVADASTLAKAILGEFGVGVHSIKVDANYRLHDSGVVYQNGKMELNPNGYYGHSGVAQLVLGHELIHYRDWKSAGPAWSQMGNATEVRAYQWEINYANKFISNPDYLDSYIADATENCNIYGGCG
;
A
#
# COMPACT_ATOMS: atom_id res chain seq x y z
N MET A 1 14.09 16.62 9.40
CA MET A 1 12.61 16.65 9.29
C MET A 1 12.09 16.29 10.67
N LYS A 2 11.07 16.99 11.21
CA LYS A 2 10.62 16.77 12.59
C LYS A 2 9.73 15.52 12.58
N ASP A 3 10.14 14.47 13.28
CA ASP A 3 9.32 13.28 13.48
C ASP A 3 8.11 13.66 14.31
N ILE A 4 6.91 13.57 13.73
CA ILE A 4 5.67 13.78 14.46
C ILE A 4 4.97 12.42 14.50
N TYR A 5 5.26 11.65 15.54
CA TYR A 5 4.38 10.56 15.93
C TYR A 5 3.11 11.18 16.52
N GLU A 6 1.99 10.99 15.83
CA GLU A 6 0.68 11.43 16.30
C GLU A 6 -0.11 10.23 16.80
N ASP A 7 -0.58 10.27 18.04
CA ASP A 7 -1.59 9.34 18.56
C ASP A 7 -2.91 10.12 18.70
N LYS A 8 -3.81 9.98 17.72
CA LYS A 8 -5.10 10.66 17.68
C LYS A 8 -6.17 9.84 16.97
N ASP A 9 -7.42 10.19 17.18
CA ASP A 9 -8.52 9.72 16.33
C ASP A 9 -8.41 10.39 14.95
N ALA A 10 -8.44 9.58 13.88
CA ALA A 10 -8.39 10.09 12.51
C ALA A 10 -9.77 10.63 12.07
N ASP A 11 -9.81 11.81 11.46
CA ASP A 11 -11.00 12.30 10.77
C ASP A 11 -11.06 11.76 9.33
N ASN A 12 -11.75 10.64 9.16
CA ASN A 12 -11.93 9.98 7.86
C ASN A 12 -13.09 10.54 7.01
N SER A 13 -13.67 11.69 7.39
CA SER A 13 -14.84 12.29 6.73
C SER A 13 -14.48 12.97 5.40
N LYS A 14 -13.32 13.62 5.30
CA LYS A 14 -12.83 14.29 4.09
C LYS A 14 -11.92 13.36 3.31
N ARG A 15 -12.15 13.26 2.00
CA ARG A 15 -11.50 12.26 1.17
C ARG A 15 -11.13 12.80 -0.20
N THR A 16 -10.07 12.24 -0.77
CA THR A 16 -9.60 12.52 -2.12
C THR A 16 -9.76 11.27 -2.96
N LYS A 17 -10.36 11.43 -4.14
CA LYS A 17 -10.51 10.35 -5.11
C LYS A 17 -9.34 10.36 -6.09
N VAL A 18 -8.58 9.28 -6.12
CA VAL A 18 -7.51 9.05 -7.10
C VAL A 18 -7.91 7.84 -7.95
N THR A 19 -7.73 7.93 -9.26
CA THR A 19 -7.97 6.78 -10.15
C THR A 19 -6.65 6.36 -10.79
N LEU A 20 -6.19 5.16 -10.46
CA LEU A 20 -5.03 4.54 -11.09
C LEU A 20 -5.45 3.91 -12.41
N ARG A 21 -4.86 4.39 -13.50
CA ARG A 21 -5.00 3.86 -14.85
C ARG A 21 -3.63 3.88 -15.52
N ASP A 22 -3.35 2.86 -16.31
CA ASP A 22 -2.15 2.81 -17.13
C ASP A 22 -2.46 2.26 -18.52
N SER A 23 -1.77 2.77 -19.53
CA SER A 23 -1.98 2.39 -20.93
C SER A 23 -1.54 0.97 -21.28
N ALA A 24 -0.65 0.35 -20.49
CA ALA A 24 -0.28 -1.06 -20.59
C ALA A 24 -1.33 -1.98 -19.94
N HIS A 25 -2.22 -1.42 -19.11
CA HIS A 25 -3.27 -2.12 -18.38
C HIS A 25 -4.65 -1.49 -18.66
N ARG A 26 -5.01 -1.33 -19.94
CA ARG A 26 -6.17 -0.53 -20.38
C ARG A 26 -7.53 -1.01 -19.87
N ASP A 27 -7.63 -2.29 -19.56
CA ASP A 27 -8.82 -2.98 -19.09
C ASP A 27 -8.87 -3.10 -17.55
N LYS A 28 -7.92 -2.47 -16.86
CA LYS A 28 -7.82 -2.48 -15.39
C LYS A 28 -7.79 -1.06 -14.85
N ALA A 29 -8.49 -0.82 -13.74
CA ALA A 29 -8.38 0.43 -13.00
C ALA A 29 -8.63 0.20 -11.50
N LEU A 30 -7.96 1.00 -10.67
CA LEU A 30 -8.26 1.13 -9.26
C LEU A 30 -8.80 2.53 -8.99
N SER A 31 -9.99 2.62 -8.41
CA SER A 31 -10.54 3.86 -7.89
C SER A 31 -10.34 3.88 -6.38
N LEU A 32 -9.42 4.73 -5.93
CA LEU A 32 -9.04 4.88 -4.54
C LEU A 32 -9.79 6.07 -3.94
N ASP A 33 -10.54 5.83 -2.87
CA ASP A 33 -11.20 6.85 -2.06
C ASP A 33 -10.43 6.98 -0.74
N ILE A 34 -9.48 7.92 -0.69
CA ILE A 34 -8.42 8.00 0.32
C ILE A 34 -8.74 9.10 1.34
N SER A 35 -8.63 8.80 2.62
CA SER A 35 -8.74 9.80 3.70
C SER A 35 -7.71 10.93 3.54
N ASN A 36 -8.13 12.18 3.72
CA ASN A 36 -7.23 13.34 3.65
C ASN A 36 -6.26 13.43 4.83
N GLU A 37 -6.44 12.63 5.89
CA GLU A 37 -5.46 12.46 6.96
C GLU A 37 -4.20 11.71 6.47
N LEU A 38 -4.26 11.02 5.32
CA LEU A 38 -3.10 10.42 4.63
C LEU A 38 -2.45 11.42 3.66
N SER A 39 -2.20 12.66 4.13
CA SER A 39 -1.83 13.80 3.28
C SER A 39 -0.60 13.53 2.39
N THR A 40 0.47 12.95 2.94
CA THR A 40 1.68 12.60 2.17
C THR A 40 1.39 11.65 1.01
N LEU A 41 0.49 10.67 1.20
CA LEU A 41 0.08 9.74 0.15
C LEU A 41 -0.80 10.45 -0.89
N VAL A 42 -1.77 11.25 -0.42
CA VAL A 42 -2.67 12.01 -1.29
C VAL A 42 -1.88 12.97 -2.18
N ASP A 43 -0.99 13.75 -1.60
CA ASP A 43 -0.16 14.72 -2.32
C ASP A 43 0.71 14.02 -3.37
N ALA A 44 1.31 12.88 -3.03
CA ALA A 44 2.13 12.10 -3.95
C ALA A 44 1.32 11.59 -5.15
N LEU A 45 0.15 11.00 -4.89
CA LEU A 45 -0.70 10.43 -5.95
C LEU A 45 -1.38 11.49 -6.81
N VAL A 46 -1.76 12.64 -6.23
CA VAL A 46 -2.31 13.76 -6.99
C VAL A 46 -1.25 14.40 -7.88
N ALA A 47 0.01 14.47 -7.41
CA ALA A 47 1.12 14.97 -8.21
C ALA A 47 1.45 14.04 -9.39
N ASP A 48 1.63 12.74 -9.12
CA ASP A 48 1.83 11.73 -10.17
C ASP A 48 1.53 10.30 -9.64
N ALA A 49 0.41 9.74 -10.07
CA ALA A 49 0.05 8.36 -9.74
C ALA A 49 0.60 7.31 -10.72
N SER A 50 1.30 7.71 -11.78
CA SER A 50 1.63 6.83 -12.90
C SER A 50 2.61 5.72 -12.52
N THR A 51 3.55 5.99 -11.62
CA THR A 51 4.49 4.99 -11.11
C THR A 51 3.76 3.89 -10.36
N LEU A 52 2.88 4.24 -9.41
CA LEU A 52 2.07 3.25 -8.71
C LEU A 52 1.14 2.50 -9.66
N ALA A 53 0.45 3.21 -10.56
CA ALA A 53 -0.46 2.59 -11.52
C ALA A 53 0.24 1.52 -12.38
N LYS A 54 1.44 1.80 -12.90
CA LYS A 54 2.26 0.84 -13.66
C LYS A 54 2.68 -0.37 -12.83
N ALA A 55 3.03 -0.15 -11.56
CA ALA A 55 3.53 -1.20 -10.68
C ALA A 55 2.42 -2.11 -10.14
N ILE A 56 1.22 -1.58 -9.87
CA ILE A 56 0.17 -2.31 -9.15
C ILE A 56 -0.94 -2.85 -10.04
N LEU A 57 -1.27 -2.22 -11.18
CA LEU A 57 -2.40 -2.66 -12.00
C LEU A 57 -2.17 -4.05 -12.61
N GLY A 58 -0.92 -4.43 -12.85
CA GLY A 58 -0.55 -5.78 -13.29
C GLY A 58 -1.07 -6.88 -12.36
N GLU A 59 -1.12 -6.60 -11.06
CA GLU A 59 -1.51 -7.53 -10.00
C GLU A 59 -3.01 -7.81 -9.95
N PHE A 60 -3.84 -6.94 -10.52
CA PHE A 60 -5.30 -7.06 -10.44
C PHE A 60 -5.90 -7.77 -11.66
N GLY A 61 -7.06 -8.39 -11.47
CA GLY A 61 -7.89 -8.89 -12.56
C GLY A 61 -8.55 -7.76 -13.36
N VAL A 62 -9.06 -8.08 -14.54
CA VAL A 62 -9.81 -7.17 -15.43
C VAL A 62 -10.95 -6.49 -14.69
N GLY A 63 -11.16 -5.21 -14.99
CA GLY A 63 -12.27 -4.42 -14.48
C GLY A 63 -11.84 -3.24 -13.62
N VAL A 64 -12.83 -2.63 -12.95
CA VAL A 64 -12.63 -1.48 -12.07
C VAL A 64 -12.86 -1.91 -10.63
N HIS A 65 -11.86 -1.77 -9.78
CA HIS A 65 -11.97 -2.05 -8.35
C HIS A 65 -12.03 -0.74 -7.59
N SER A 66 -13.04 -0.56 -6.74
CA SER A 66 -13.20 0.63 -5.90
C SER A 66 -12.81 0.28 -4.47
N ILE A 67 -11.86 1.02 -3.92
CA ILE A 67 -11.22 0.72 -2.64
C ILE A 67 -11.23 1.97 -1.77
N LYS A 68 -11.70 1.82 -0.53
CA LYS A 68 -11.73 2.88 0.46
C LYS A 68 -10.53 2.71 1.39
N VAL A 69 -9.70 3.74 1.51
CA VAL A 69 -8.47 3.74 2.31
C VAL A 69 -8.62 4.73 3.47
N ASP A 70 -8.78 4.21 4.69
CA ASP A 70 -8.92 5.02 5.89
C ASP A 70 -7.56 5.27 6.57
N ALA A 71 -7.45 6.37 7.29
CA ALA A 71 -6.32 6.66 8.17
C ALA A 71 -6.58 6.10 9.58
N ASN A 72 -5.55 5.55 10.21
CA ASN A 72 -5.58 5.13 11.61
C ASN A 72 -4.20 5.34 12.26
N TYR A 73 -4.08 6.39 13.08
CA TYR A 73 -2.84 6.76 13.77
C TYR A 73 -2.44 5.80 14.90
N ARG A 74 -3.37 4.96 15.36
CA ARG A 74 -3.15 3.99 16.45
C ARG A 74 -2.86 2.58 15.96
N LEU A 75 -2.80 2.39 14.64
CA LEU A 75 -2.39 1.13 14.07
C LEU A 75 -0.92 0.87 14.45
N HIS A 76 -0.60 -0.34 14.89
CA HIS A 76 0.78 -0.70 15.20
C HIS A 76 1.63 -0.78 13.94
N ASP A 77 1.07 -1.41 12.91
CA ASP A 77 1.67 -1.59 11.60
C ASP A 77 1.47 -0.35 10.71
N SER A 78 2.17 -0.31 9.57
CA SER A 78 2.05 0.78 8.59
C SER A 78 0.74 0.72 7.80
N GLY A 79 0.12 -0.46 7.71
CA GLY A 79 -1.13 -0.71 7.01
C GLY A 79 -1.78 -2.01 7.46
N VAL A 80 -3.07 -2.16 7.18
CA VAL A 80 -3.79 -3.41 7.36
C VAL A 80 -5.00 -3.50 6.44
N VAL A 81 -5.27 -4.69 5.93
CA VAL A 81 -6.57 -5.09 5.36
C VAL A 81 -7.30 -6.01 6.32
N TYR A 82 -8.55 -5.69 6.63
CA TYR A 82 -9.40 -6.53 7.47
C TYR A 82 -10.17 -7.57 6.63
N GLN A 83 -10.70 -8.60 7.28
CA GLN A 83 -11.47 -9.67 6.63
C GLN A 83 -12.76 -9.21 5.92
N ASN A 84 -13.19 -7.96 6.12
CA ASN A 84 -14.31 -7.34 5.41
C ASN A 84 -13.85 -6.48 4.22
N GLY A 85 -12.55 -6.48 3.89
CA GLY A 85 -11.95 -5.69 2.82
C GLY A 85 -11.72 -4.22 3.16
N LYS A 86 -11.97 -3.82 4.42
CA LYS A 86 -11.60 -2.48 4.89
C LYS A 86 -10.08 -2.38 4.90
N MET A 87 -9.55 -1.28 4.35
CA MET A 87 -8.13 -0.96 4.37
C MET A 87 -7.91 0.26 5.27
N GLU A 88 -6.94 0.15 6.17
CA GLU A 88 -6.47 1.26 7.02
C GLU A 88 -4.96 1.41 6.87
N LEU A 89 -4.48 2.64 6.76
CA LEU A 89 -3.06 2.96 6.77
C LEU A 89 -2.73 3.83 7.98
N ASN A 90 -1.53 3.65 8.51
CA ASN A 90 -1.00 4.49 9.57
C ASN A 90 -0.20 5.66 8.97
N PRO A 91 -0.64 6.92 9.16
CA PRO A 91 0.12 8.07 8.69
C PRO A 91 1.53 8.17 9.30
N ASN A 92 1.74 7.60 10.49
CA ASN A 92 3.05 7.55 11.14
C ASN A 92 3.99 6.51 10.48
N GLY A 93 3.43 5.50 9.79
CA GLY A 93 4.19 4.34 9.28
C GLY A 93 5.13 4.65 8.11
N TYR A 94 5.00 5.81 7.47
CA TYR A 94 5.86 6.22 6.37
C TYR A 94 6.64 7.52 6.62
N TYR A 95 6.56 8.10 7.84
CA TYR A 95 7.37 9.24 8.30
C TYR A 95 7.51 10.42 7.30
N GLY A 96 6.43 10.76 6.61
CA GLY A 96 6.43 11.83 5.59
C GLY A 96 7.14 11.49 4.28
N HIS A 97 7.61 10.25 4.09
CA HIS A 97 8.29 9.81 2.88
C HIS A 97 7.28 9.36 1.81
N SER A 98 7.02 10.21 0.82
CA SER A 98 6.03 9.97 -0.24
C SER A 98 6.22 8.66 -1.02
N GLY A 99 7.47 8.24 -1.24
CA GLY A 99 7.75 6.95 -1.88
C GLY A 99 7.34 5.77 -1.03
N VAL A 100 7.56 5.84 0.29
CA VAL A 100 7.21 4.76 1.23
C VAL A 100 5.71 4.72 1.44
N ALA A 101 5.05 5.88 1.51
CA ALA A 101 3.59 5.94 1.59
C ALA A 101 2.91 5.20 0.42
N GLN A 102 3.46 5.34 -0.81
CA GLN A 102 2.96 4.60 -1.98
C GLN A 102 3.31 3.11 -1.93
N LEU A 103 4.47 2.73 -1.40
CA LEU A 103 4.85 1.32 -1.21
C LEU A 103 3.92 0.64 -0.19
N VAL A 104 3.66 1.27 0.96
CA VAL A 104 2.72 0.80 1.98
C VAL A 104 1.32 0.64 1.40
N LEU A 105 0.82 1.62 0.63
CA LEU A 105 -0.45 1.45 -0.08
C LEU A 105 -0.41 0.24 -1.04
N GLY A 106 0.67 0.09 -1.81
CA GLY A 106 0.85 -1.02 -2.73
C GLY A 106 0.83 -2.38 -2.04
N HIS A 107 1.51 -2.50 -0.89
CA HIS A 107 1.48 -3.67 -0.01
C HIS A 107 0.04 -4.06 0.36
N GLU A 108 -0.72 -3.11 0.91
CA GLU A 108 -2.10 -3.37 1.30
C GLU A 108 -3.01 -3.66 0.10
N LEU A 109 -2.71 -3.13 -1.08
CA LEU A 109 -3.44 -3.46 -2.31
C LEU A 109 -3.25 -4.93 -2.72
N ILE A 110 -2.08 -5.54 -2.46
CA ILE A 110 -1.86 -6.98 -2.64
C ILE A 110 -2.75 -7.77 -1.67
N HIS A 111 -2.80 -7.38 -0.39
CA HIS A 111 -3.69 -8.00 0.58
C HIS A 111 -5.16 -7.88 0.18
N TYR A 112 -5.58 -6.71 -0.27
CA TYR A 112 -6.94 -6.48 -0.74
C TYR A 112 -7.28 -7.36 -1.94
N ARG A 113 -6.38 -7.48 -2.93
CA ARG A 113 -6.56 -8.38 -4.09
C ARG A 113 -6.75 -9.82 -3.64
N ASP A 114 -5.89 -10.28 -2.73
CA ASP A 114 -5.90 -11.66 -2.24
C ASP A 114 -7.17 -11.94 -1.45
N TRP A 115 -7.56 -11.03 -0.56
CA TRP A 115 -8.83 -11.07 0.15
C TRP A 115 -10.00 -11.14 -0.82
N LYS A 116 -10.02 -10.30 -1.85
CA LYS A 116 -11.13 -10.24 -2.81
C LYS A 116 -11.29 -11.55 -3.57
N SER A 117 -10.19 -12.25 -3.82
CA SER A 117 -10.17 -13.51 -4.57
C SER A 117 -10.49 -14.71 -3.68
N ALA A 118 -9.97 -14.75 -2.45
CA ALA A 118 -10.11 -15.89 -1.54
C ALA A 118 -11.33 -15.79 -0.60
N GLY A 119 -11.86 -14.59 -0.37
CA GLY A 119 -12.98 -14.33 0.53
C GLY A 119 -12.72 -14.87 1.94
N PRO A 120 -13.63 -15.67 2.52
CA PRO A 120 -13.46 -16.22 3.88
C PRO A 120 -12.18 -17.05 4.08
N ALA A 121 -11.68 -17.70 3.02
CA ALA A 121 -10.47 -18.52 3.08
C ALA A 121 -9.19 -17.68 3.20
N TRP A 122 -9.27 -16.37 2.98
CA TRP A 122 -8.10 -15.47 3.03
C TRP A 122 -7.36 -15.52 4.38
N SER A 123 -8.09 -15.69 5.49
CA SER A 123 -7.50 -15.84 6.82
C SER A 123 -6.55 -17.02 6.96
N GLN A 124 -6.70 -18.07 6.13
CA GLN A 124 -5.81 -19.23 6.11
C GLN A 124 -4.56 -18.98 5.25
N MET A 125 -4.52 -17.85 4.53
CA MET A 125 -3.45 -17.48 3.59
C MET A 125 -2.55 -16.37 4.15
N GLY A 126 -2.64 -16.02 5.44
CA GLY A 126 -1.92 -14.90 6.05
C GLY A 126 -0.46 -14.79 5.59
N ASN A 127 0.32 -15.84 5.85
CA ASN A 127 1.72 -15.91 5.41
C ASN A 127 1.92 -15.74 3.89
N ALA A 128 1.08 -16.39 3.08
CA ALA A 128 1.22 -16.33 1.62
C ALA A 128 0.86 -14.95 1.05
N THR A 129 -0.06 -14.22 1.67
CA THR A 129 -0.41 -12.87 1.23
C THR A 129 0.68 -11.87 1.61
N GLU A 130 1.26 -12.00 2.81
CA GLU A 130 2.42 -11.22 3.27
C GLU A 130 3.63 -11.40 2.36
N VAL A 131 3.97 -12.65 2.04
CA VAL A 131 5.07 -12.94 1.10
C VAL A 131 4.85 -12.24 -0.24
N ARG A 132 3.65 -12.31 -0.82
CA ARG A 132 3.36 -11.62 -2.09
C ARG A 132 3.46 -10.10 -1.97
N ALA A 133 3.07 -9.54 -0.83
CA ALA A 133 3.08 -8.10 -0.61
C ALA A 133 4.53 -7.58 -0.48
N TYR A 134 5.37 -8.24 0.32
CA TYR A 134 6.79 -7.91 0.41
C TYR A 134 7.57 -8.19 -0.87
N GLN A 135 7.26 -9.28 -1.60
CA GLN A 135 7.84 -9.51 -2.93
C GLN A 135 7.54 -8.35 -3.88
N TRP A 136 6.30 -7.84 -3.86
CA TRP A 136 5.93 -6.68 -4.66
C TRP A 136 6.76 -5.45 -4.23
N GLU A 137 6.88 -5.17 -2.94
CA GLU A 137 7.71 -4.06 -2.46
C GLU A 137 9.17 -4.17 -2.92
N ILE A 138 9.81 -5.32 -2.72
CA ILE A 138 11.20 -5.57 -3.11
C ILE A 138 11.41 -5.33 -4.61
N ASN A 139 10.48 -5.80 -5.44
CA ASN A 139 10.56 -5.68 -6.89
C ASN A 139 10.40 -4.24 -7.40
N TYR A 140 9.69 -3.39 -6.66
CA TYR A 140 9.32 -2.05 -7.12
C TYR A 140 9.89 -0.90 -6.28
N ALA A 141 10.53 -1.15 -5.13
CA ALA A 141 11.04 -0.12 -4.22
C ALA A 141 11.94 0.91 -4.93
N ASN A 142 12.78 0.46 -5.87
CA ASN A 142 13.66 1.33 -6.66
C ASN A 142 12.95 2.34 -7.57
N LYS A 143 11.63 2.20 -7.76
CA LYS A 143 10.79 3.17 -8.49
C LYS A 143 10.28 4.29 -7.60
N PHE A 144 10.26 4.09 -6.29
CA PHE A 144 9.68 5.01 -5.32
C PHE A 144 10.72 5.65 -4.40
N ILE A 145 11.84 4.97 -4.16
CA ILE A 145 12.94 5.44 -3.33
C ILE A 145 14.16 5.69 -4.22
N SER A 146 14.60 6.94 -4.30
CA SER A 146 15.73 7.36 -5.14
C SER A 146 17.07 7.42 -4.40
N ASN A 147 17.06 7.55 -3.07
CA ASN A 147 18.27 7.53 -2.26
C ASN A 147 18.78 6.07 -2.16
N PRO A 148 19.98 5.75 -2.66
CA PRO A 148 20.48 4.37 -2.69
C PRO A 148 20.65 3.74 -1.31
N ASP A 149 21.23 4.46 -0.34
CA ASP A 149 21.48 3.91 1.00
C ASP A 149 20.15 3.58 1.71
N TYR A 150 19.14 4.43 1.53
CA TYR A 150 17.81 4.19 2.10
C TYR A 150 17.07 3.07 1.36
N LEU A 151 17.21 3.00 0.03
CA LEU A 151 16.64 1.92 -0.78
C LEU A 151 17.19 0.56 -0.37
N ASP A 152 18.51 0.44 -0.20
CA ASP A 152 19.16 -0.81 0.19
C ASP A 152 18.71 -1.27 1.58
N SER A 153 18.62 -0.34 2.55
CA SER A 153 18.08 -0.63 3.88
C SER A 153 16.63 -1.08 3.81
N TYR A 154 15.79 -0.38 3.04
CA TYR A 154 14.37 -0.71 2.88
C TYR A 154 14.18 -2.11 2.29
N ILE A 155 14.94 -2.44 1.23
CA ILE A 155 14.88 -3.76 0.60
C ILE A 155 15.35 -4.85 1.57
N ALA A 156 16.40 -4.60 2.36
CA ALA A 156 16.87 -5.53 3.37
C ALA A 156 15.77 -5.83 4.41
N ASP A 157 15.14 -4.79 4.96
CA ASP A 157 14.05 -4.90 5.93
C ASP A 157 12.82 -5.63 5.35
N ALA A 158 12.42 -5.30 4.12
CA ALA A 158 11.32 -5.97 3.43
C ALA A 158 11.63 -7.46 3.16
N THR A 159 12.88 -7.79 2.85
CA THR A 159 13.34 -9.17 2.65
C THR A 159 13.33 -9.95 3.96
N GLU A 160 13.78 -9.35 5.07
CA GLU A 160 13.72 -9.95 6.40
C GLU A 160 12.26 -10.28 6.78
N ASN A 161 11.35 -9.31 6.65
CA ASN A 161 9.94 -9.53 6.93
C ASN A 161 9.32 -10.62 6.05
N CYS A 162 9.61 -10.60 4.74
CA CYS A 162 9.14 -11.65 3.84
C CYS A 162 9.61 -13.05 4.26
N ASN A 163 10.84 -13.17 4.77
CA ASN A 163 11.39 -14.43 5.25
C ASN A 163 10.70 -14.91 6.54
N ILE A 164 10.29 -14.01 7.44
CA ILE A 164 9.50 -14.34 8.64
C ILE A 164 8.19 -15.04 8.24
N TYR A 165 7.57 -14.63 7.14
CA TYR A 165 6.31 -15.21 6.66
C TYR A 165 6.47 -16.48 5.80
N GLY A 166 7.70 -16.96 5.57
CA GLY A 166 7.94 -18.21 4.85
C GLY A 166 8.55 -18.07 3.46
N GLY A 167 9.00 -16.87 3.07
CA GLY A 167 10.17 -16.74 2.20
C GLY A 167 10.07 -15.84 0.97
N CYS A 168 11.09 -14.98 0.82
CA CYS A 168 11.52 -14.34 -0.43
C CYS A 168 12.90 -14.88 -0.90
N GLY A 169 13.29 -16.06 -0.42
CA GLY A 169 14.59 -16.69 -0.70
C GLY A 169 14.76 -17.21 -2.11
#